data_AF-A0A7W5DGC9-F1
#
_entry.id   AF-A0A7W5DGC9-F1
#
_cell.length_a   1.000
_cell.length_b   1.000
_cell.length_c   1.000
_cell.angle_alpha   90.00
_cell.angle_beta   90.00
_cell.angle_gamma   90.00
#
_symmetry.space_group_name_H-M   'P 1'
#
loop_
_entity.id
_entity.type
_entity.pdbx_description
1 polymer ?
#
loop_
_entity_poly.entity_id
_entity_poly.type
_entity_poly.pdbx_seq_one_letter_code
_entity_poly.pdbx_strand_id
1 'polypeptide(L)'
;MNLDKTGPAPRPELRAPEDWTMEVIRDGSPYYTAVIALAGATMCRLSIAKSVGDDASARTVLADKGRRWIRDFLSRHPATSS
;
A
#
# COMPACT_ATOMS: atom_id res chain seq x y z
N MET A 1 -7.94 -3.29 8.63
CA MET A 1 -6.47 -3.06 8.56
C MET A 1 -5.81 -4.32 8.03
N ASN A 2 -5.28 -4.21 6.82
CA ASN A 2 -4.01 -4.73 6.31
C ASN A 2 -3.80 -3.87 5.05
N LEU A 3 -3.10 -2.75 5.27
CA LEU A 3 -2.87 -1.57 4.42
C LEU A 3 -4.07 -0.64 4.12
N ASP A 4 -5.28 -1.14 3.86
CA ASP A 4 -6.47 -0.27 3.77
C ASP A 4 -7.46 -0.62 4.89
N LYS A 5 -7.97 0.40 5.61
CA LYS A 5 -9.02 0.23 6.62
C LYS A 5 -10.42 0.22 5.98
N THR A 6 -10.55 0.77 4.77
CA THR A 6 -11.81 0.93 4.04
C THR A 6 -11.99 -0.06 2.89
N GLY A 7 -10.92 -0.73 2.48
CA GLY A 7 -10.92 -1.73 1.42
C GLY A 7 -11.25 -3.15 1.90
N PRO A 8 -11.52 -4.07 0.97
CA PRO A 8 -11.82 -5.46 1.31
C PRO A 8 -10.65 -6.10 2.07
N ALA A 9 -10.99 -7.00 3.01
CA ALA A 9 -10.00 -7.74 3.78
C ALA A 9 -9.08 -8.51 2.81
N PRO A 10 -7.75 -8.36 2.91
CA PRO A 10 -6.86 -9.07 2.00
C PRO A 10 -6.87 -10.56 2.29
N ARG A 11 -6.56 -11.33 1.24
CA ARG A 11 -6.28 -12.75 1.39
C ARG A 11 -5.13 -12.95 2.39
N PRO A 12 -5.16 -14.01 3.22
CA PRO A 12 -4.15 -14.25 4.25
C PRO A 12 -2.72 -14.20 3.69
N GLU A 13 -2.49 -14.71 2.48
CA GLU A 13 -1.19 -14.73 1.80
C GLU A 13 -0.66 -13.36 1.33
N LEU A 14 -1.49 -12.31 1.39
CA LEU A 14 -1.14 -10.94 0.99
C LEU A 14 -1.20 -9.96 2.17
N ARG A 15 -1.26 -10.46 3.41
CA ARG A 15 -1.16 -9.61 4.59
C ARG A 15 0.26 -9.07 4.71
N ALA A 16 0.39 -7.76 4.83
CA ALA A 16 1.65 -7.16 5.21
C ALA A 16 1.89 -7.41 6.71
N PRO A 17 3.15 -7.48 7.17
CA PRO A 17 3.45 -7.47 8.60
C PRO A 17 2.86 -6.23 9.27
N GLU A 18 2.54 -6.32 10.57
CA GLU A 18 1.76 -5.30 11.28
C GLU A 18 2.41 -3.91 11.32
N ASP A 19 3.74 -3.86 11.21
CA ASP A 19 4.53 -2.62 11.20
C ASP A 19 4.44 -1.83 9.87
N TRP A 20 3.81 -2.40 8.85
CA TRP A 20 3.60 -1.75 7.56
C TRP A 20 2.29 -0.99 7.52
N THR A 21 2.37 0.27 7.12
CA THR A 21 1.21 1.16 6.98
C THR A 21 1.12 1.71 5.56
N MET A 22 -0.09 2.10 5.17
CA MET A 22 -0.35 2.79 3.92
C MET A 22 -1.33 3.94 4.14
N GLU A 23 -0.98 5.10 3.63
CA GLU A 23 -1.85 6.29 3.59
C GLU A 23 -2.10 6.65 2.13
N VAL A 24 -3.37 6.91 1.75
CA VAL A 24 -3.72 7.33 0.39
C VAL A 24 -4.05 8.82 0.40
N ILE A 25 -3.24 9.58 -0.32
CA ILE A 25 -3.35 11.02 -0.51
C ILE A 25 -3.90 11.28 -1.92
N ARG A 26 -4.77 12.27 -2.05
CA ARG A 26 -5.27 12.74 -3.34
C ARG A 26 -4.51 14.00 -3.74
N ASP A 27 -3.56 13.87 -4.65
CA ASP A 27 -2.68 14.96 -5.11
C ASP A 27 -3.32 15.78 -6.25
N GLY A 28 -4.63 16.02 -6.16
CA GLY A 28 -5.45 16.61 -7.23
C GLY A 28 -6.04 15.57 -8.18
N SER A 29 -7.14 15.90 -8.84
CA SER A 29 -7.74 15.04 -9.87
C SER A 29 -6.84 14.99 -11.11
N PRO A 30 -6.48 13.83 -11.69
CA PRO A 30 -6.92 12.45 -11.41
C PRO A 30 -5.94 11.59 -10.56
N TYR A 31 -5.00 12.19 -9.82
CA TYR A 31 -3.90 11.45 -9.19
C TYR A 31 -4.18 11.05 -7.74
N TYR A 32 -3.86 9.79 -7.45
CA TYR A 32 -3.90 9.22 -6.10
C TYR A 32 -2.52 8.64 -5.79
N THR A 33 -1.98 8.98 -4.62
CA THR A 33 -0.69 8.51 -4.15
C THR A 33 -0.85 7.72 -2.87
N ALA A 34 -0.35 6.49 -2.83
CA ALA A 34 -0.16 5.73 -1.61
C ALA A 34 1.26 5.93 -1.07
N VAL A 35 1.34 6.37 0.17
CA VAL A 35 2.58 6.42 0.95
C VAL A 35 2.64 5.16 1.81
N ILE A 36 3.64 4.31 1.54
CA ILE A 36 3.89 3.07 2.28
C ILE A 36 5.02 3.33 3.26
N ALA A 37 4.79 3.01 4.53
CA ALA A 37 5.78 3.16 5.59
C ALA A 37 5.98 1.87 6.38
N LEU A 38 7.17 1.70 6.93
CA LEU A 38 7.56 0.64 7.86
C LEU A 38 8.03 1.29 9.15
N ALA A 39 7.39 0.97 10.28
CA ALA A 39 7.74 1.54 11.59
C ALA A 39 7.86 3.09 11.58
N GLY A 40 7.00 3.76 10.80
CA GLY A 40 6.97 5.23 10.65
C GLY A 40 7.94 5.81 9.61
N ALA A 41 8.88 5.02 9.07
CA ALA A 41 9.76 5.46 7.99
C ALA A 41 9.08 5.26 6.63
N THR A 42 9.03 6.30 5.78
CA THR A 42 8.50 6.17 4.41
C THR A 42 9.44 5.31 3.57
N MET A 43 8.91 4.19 3.06
CA MET A 43 9.67 3.23 2.27
C MET A 43 9.40 3.37 0.77
N CYS A 44 8.16 3.68 0.39
CA CYS A 44 7.75 3.76 -1.01
C CYS A 44 6.59 4.74 -1.19
N ARG A 45 6.51 5.35 -2.37
CA ARG A 45 5.34 6.08 -2.85
C ARG A 45 4.88 5.48 -4.17
N LEU A 46 3.60 5.13 -4.25
CA LEU A 46 2.96 4.59 -5.45
C LEU A 46 1.89 5.56 -5.92
N SER A 47 1.95 5.98 -7.18
CA SER A 47 0.94 6.88 -7.74
C SER A 47 0.18 6.18 -8.87
N ILE A 48 -1.13 6.43 -8.94
CA ILE A 48 -1.99 6.04 -10.06
C ILE A 48 -2.77 7.25 -10.55
N ALA A 49 -3.03 7.29 -11.86
CA ALA A 49 -4.01 8.20 -12.45
C ALA A 49 -5.34 7.45 -12.59
N LYS A 50 -6.42 8.02 -12.07
CA LYS A 50 -7.77 7.46 -12.17
C LYS A 50 -8.83 8.53 -12.33
N SER A 51 -9.84 8.25 -13.14
CA SER A 51 -10.99 9.12 -13.34
C SER A 51 -11.61 9.57 -12.02
N VAL A 52 -12.04 10.84 -11.98
CA VAL A 52 -12.55 11.51 -10.78
C VAL A 52 -13.77 10.78 -10.23
N GLY A 53 -13.78 10.51 -8.92
CA GLY A 53 -14.95 9.99 -8.21
C GLY A 53 -14.89 8.50 -7.83
N ASP A 54 -13.83 7.79 -8.20
CA ASP A 54 -13.67 6.36 -7.89
C ASP A 54 -12.59 6.10 -6.82
N ASP A 55 -12.71 6.81 -5.68
CA ASP A 55 -11.78 6.77 -4.56
C ASP A 55 -11.62 5.35 -3.99
N ALA A 56 -12.72 4.60 -3.86
CA ALA A 56 -12.71 3.25 -3.30
C ALA A 56 -11.91 2.27 -4.15
N SER A 57 -12.07 2.33 -5.47
CA SER A 57 -11.33 1.46 -6.37
C SER A 57 -9.90 1.97 -6.60
N ALA A 58 -9.65 3.29 -6.51
CA ALA A 58 -8.28 3.82 -6.47
C ALA A 58 -7.51 3.27 -5.26
N ARG A 59 -8.11 3.31 -4.06
CA ARG A 59 -7.56 2.73 -2.83
C ARG A 59 -7.32 1.23 -2.96
N THR A 60 -8.25 0.49 -3.56
CA THR A 60 -8.11 -0.96 -3.79
C THR A 60 -6.90 -1.26 -4.68
N VAL A 61 -6.75 -0.55 -5.80
CA VAL A 61 -5.61 -0.73 -6.72
C VAL A 61 -4.29 -0.39 -6.03
N LEU A 62 -4.24 0.70 -5.27
CA LEU A 62 -3.06 1.11 -4.52
C LEU A 62 -2.69 0.11 -3.43
N ALA A 63 -3.68 -0.40 -2.69
CA ALA A 63 -3.47 -1.42 -1.66
C ALA A 63 -2.88 -2.70 -2.25
N ASP A 64 -3.41 -3.18 -3.38
CA ASP A 64 -2.89 -4.38 -4.05
C ASP A 64 -1.48 -4.18 -4.59
N LYS A 65 -1.19 -3.02 -5.19
CA LYS A 65 0.17 -2.67 -5.61
C LYS A 65 1.12 -2.59 -4.42
N GLY A 66 0.68 -2.00 -3.31
CA GLY A 66 1.46 -1.87 -2.08
C GLY A 66 1.80 -3.23 -1.47
N ARG A 67 0.83 -4.15 -1.38
CA ARG A 67 1.06 -5.52 -0.90
C ARG A 67 2.09 -6.27 -1.74
N ARG A 68 1.97 -6.18 -3.07
CA ARG A 68 2.93 -6.80 -4.00
C ARG A 68 4.33 -6.21 -3.82
N TRP A 69 4.43 -4.88 -3.72
CA TRP A 69 5.71 -4.21 -3.51
C TRP A 69 6.36 -4.61 -2.18
N ILE A 70 5.60 -4.64 -1.07
CA ILE A 70 6.11 -5.06 0.25
C ILE A 70 6.65 -6.50 0.18
N ARG A 71 5.89 -7.41 -0.44
CA ARG A 71 6.34 -8.80 -0.60
C ARG A 71 7.63 -8.90 -1.42
N ASP A 72 7.71 -8.15 -2.52
CA ASP A 72 8.89 -8.14 -3.37
C ASP A 72 10.10 -7.45 -2.69
N PHE A 73 9.85 -6.50 -1.78
CA PHE A 73 10.88 -5.91 -0.93
C PHE A 73 11.41 -6.92 0.10
N LEU A 74 10.51 -7.61 0.81
CA LEU A 74 10.87 -8.62 1.82
C LEU A 74 11.58 -9.84 1.21
N SER A 75 11.26 -10.21 -0.04
CA SER A 75 11.97 -11.30 -0.72
C SER A 75 13.41 -10.96 -1.10
N ARG A 76 13.70 -9.67 -1.33
CA ARG A 76 15.05 -9.15 -1.63
C ARG A 76 15.85 -8.81 -0.38
N HIS A 77 15.14 -8.49 0.70
CA HIS A 77 15.70 -8.17 2.01
C HIS A 77 15.12 -9.15 3.05
N PRO A 78 15.46 -10.44 2.96
CA PRO A 78 15.09 -11.38 4.02
C PRO A 78 15.64 -10.82 5.33
N ALA A 79 14.80 -10.72 6.36
CA ALA A 79 15.23 -10.26 7.67
C ALA A 79 16.44 -11.09 8.08
N THR A 80 17.64 -10.50 8.04
CA THR A 80 18.84 -11.10 8.61
C THR A 80 18.57 -11.16 10.10
N SER A 81 18.11 -12.32 10.57
CA SER A 81 18.09 -12.67 11.98
C SER A 81 19.50 -12.43 12.53
N SER A 82 19.67 -11.40 13.34
CA SER A 82 20.83 -11.16 14.18
C SER A 82 20.40 -11.30 15.63
#